data_AF-A0A6N1DR83-F1
#
_entry.id   AF-A0A6N1DR83-F1
#
_cell.length_a   1.000
_cell.length_b   1.000
_cell.length_c   1.000
_cell.angle_alpha   90.00
_cell.angle_beta   90.00
_cell.angle_gamma   90.00
#
_symmetry.space_group_name_H-M   'P 1'
#
loop_
_entity.id
_entity.type
_entity.pdbx_description
1 polymer ?
#
loop_
_entity_poly.entity_id
_entity_poly.type
_entity_poly.pdbx_seq_one_letter_code
_entity_poly.pdbx_strand_id
1 'polypeptide(L)'
;MYLLENLAYALVQLAHNFGAVAVVGGAIFALWPVPQTEAVQRSLAWLVLTGWAVQITSGVLFGVVSYLAYGTLPDLSAIALSALAIKILSTIGGLTAAIVYLRGGTRWTTPRRRHTWHLLAGLGALALAAAAFLRWFS
;
A
#
# COMPACT_ATOMS: atom_id res chain seq x y z
N MET A 1 -11.89 16.67 -23.07
CA MET A 1 -12.22 16.07 -21.76
C MET A 1 -11.56 14.70 -21.60
N TYR A 2 -11.76 13.75 -22.53
CA TYR A 2 -11.15 12.40 -22.50
C TYR A 2 -9.61 12.34 -22.34
N LEU A 3 -8.84 13.21 -23.00
CA LEU A 3 -7.38 13.19 -22.88
C LEU A 3 -6.88 13.52 -21.47
N LEU A 4 -7.51 14.51 -20.82
CA LEU A 4 -7.14 14.97 -19.48
C LEU A 4 -7.51 13.92 -18.42
N GLU A 5 -8.66 13.28 -18.59
CA GLU A 5 -9.12 12.16 -17.75
C GLU A 5 -8.18 10.95 -17.85
N ASN A 6 -7.83 10.52 -19.07
CA ASN A 6 -6.91 9.41 -19.29
C ASN A 6 -5.51 9.69 -18.71
N LEU A 7 -5.01 10.92 -18.86
CA LEU A 7 -3.74 11.33 -18.27
C LEU A 7 -3.82 11.30 -16.73
N ALA A 8 -4.90 11.81 -16.14
CA ALA A 8 -5.10 11.78 -14.70
C ALA A 8 -5.13 10.33 -14.20
N TYR A 9 -5.93 9.44 -14.79
CA TYR A 9 -5.95 8.02 -14.44
C TYR A 9 -4.57 7.37 -14.57
N ALA A 10 -3.83 7.66 -15.65
CA ALA A 10 -2.50 7.11 -15.86
C ALA A 10 -1.51 7.54 -14.77
N LEU A 11 -1.52 8.81 -14.37
CA LEU A 11 -0.68 9.34 -13.29
C LEU A 11 -1.04 8.74 -11.93
N VAL A 12 -2.34 8.58 -11.64
CA VAL A 12 -2.80 7.94 -10.40
C VAL A 12 -2.36 6.47 -10.38
N GLN A 13 -2.52 5.73 -11.49
CA GLN A 13 -2.06 4.35 -11.64
C GLN A 13 -0.54 4.24 -11.47
N LEU A 14 0.22 5.17 -12.05
CA LEU A 14 1.66 5.20 -11.90
C LEU A 14 2.04 5.33 -10.42
N ALA A 15 1.51 6.33 -9.73
CA ALA A 15 1.75 6.55 -8.31
C ALA A 15 1.34 5.34 -7.46
N HIS A 16 0.16 4.77 -7.72
CA HIS A 16 -0.36 3.60 -7.01
C HIS A 16 0.55 2.37 -7.21
N ASN A 17 1.00 2.11 -8.43
CA ASN A 17 1.87 0.96 -8.72
C ASN A 17 3.23 1.10 -8.04
N PHE A 18 3.85 2.28 -8.10
CA PHE A 18 5.12 2.52 -7.39
C PHE A 18 4.95 2.50 -5.87
N GLY A 19 3.82 2.98 -5.35
CA GLY A 19 3.46 2.84 -3.93
C GLY A 19 3.38 1.37 -3.50
N ALA A 20 2.75 0.52 -4.31
CA ALA A 20 2.68 -0.92 -4.06
C ALA A 20 4.07 -1.59 -4.09
N VAL A 21 4.93 -1.22 -5.04
CA VAL A 21 6.33 -1.67 -5.09
C VAL A 21 7.09 -1.26 -3.83
N ALA A 22 6.96 -0.01 -3.39
CA ALA A 22 7.61 0.47 -2.18
C ALA A 22 7.16 -0.29 -0.92
N VAL A 23 5.86 -0.56 -0.80
CA VAL A 23 5.27 -1.31 0.32
C VAL A 23 5.79 -2.75 0.37
N VAL A 24 5.66 -3.48 -0.74
CA VAL A 24 5.98 -4.92 -0.77
C VAL A 24 7.49 -5.14 -0.87
N GLY A 25 8.12 -4.47 -1.83
CA GLY A 25 9.56 -4.53 -2.04
C GLY A 25 10.31 -4.07 -0.80
N GLY A 26 9.98 -2.90 -0.24
CA GLY A 26 10.64 -2.37 0.95
C GLY A 26 10.57 -3.31 2.15
N ALA A 27 9.42 -3.92 2.40
CA ALA A 27 9.25 -4.89 3.48
C ALA A 27 10.01 -6.21 3.23
N ILE A 28 10.01 -6.73 2.00
CA ILE A 28 10.78 -7.93 1.63
C ILE A 28 12.29 -7.65 1.73
N PHE A 29 12.75 -6.50 1.24
CA PHE A 29 14.16 -6.11 1.36
C PHE A 29 14.58 -5.95 2.82
N ALA A 30 13.70 -5.49 3.71
CA ALA A 30 14.01 -5.42 5.14
C ALA A 30 14.15 -6.81 5.81
N LEU A 31 13.63 -7.86 5.17
CA LEU A 31 13.76 -9.26 5.59
C LEU A 31 14.90 -10.00 4.88
N TRP A 32 15.65 -9.33 4.01
CA TRP A 32 16.72 -9.96 3.24
C TRP A 32 17.78 -10.56 4.18
N PRO A 33 18.34 -11.75 3.88
CA PRO A 33 19.26 -12.45 4.79
C PRO A 33 20.61 -11.74 5.00
N VAL A 34 20.92 -10.69 4.24
CA VAL A 34 22.13 -9.88 4.41
C VAL A 34 21.96 -8.94 5.62
N PRO A 35 22.91 -8.88 6.57
CA PRO A 35 22.85 -7.95 7.69
C PRO A 35 22.69 -6.51 7.23
N GLN A 36 21.72 -5.80 7.80
CA GLN A 36 21.44 -4.40 7.50
C GLN A 36 21.70 -3.53 8.72
N THR A 37 22.23 -2.33 8.49
CA THR A 37 22.38 -1.33 9.55
C THR A 37 21.02 -0.79 9.96
N GLU A 38 20.94 -0.23 11.17
CA GLU A 38 19.70 0.41 11.64
C GLU A 38 19.27 1.57 10.72
N ALA A 39 20.23 2.28 10.14
CA ALA A 39 19.97 3.36 9.18
C ALA A 39 19.26 2.84 7.92
N VAL A 40 19.72 1.72 7.35
CA VAL A 40 19.08 1.10 6.17
C VAL A 40 17.65 0.67 6.50
N GLN A 41 17.48 -0.01 7.63
CA GLN A 41 16.17 -0.47 8.09
C GLN A 41 15.19 0.69 8.34
N ARG A 42 15.68 1.81 8.90
CA ARG A 42 14.89 3.04 9.08
C ARG A 42 14.52 3.69 7.75
N SER A 43 15.44 3.72 6.77
CA SER A 43 15.15 4.22 5.42
C SER A 43 14.11 3.36 4.71
N LEU A 44 14.20 2.02 4.83
CA LEU A 44 13.18 1.11 4.32
C LEU A 44 11.83 1.33 5.00
N ALA A 45 11.80 1.63 6.30
CA ALA A 45 10.55 1.90 7.01
C ALA A 45 9.90 3.21 6.55
N TRP A 46 10.70 4.25 6.27
CA TRP A 46 10.20 5.46 5.62
C TRP A 46 9.69 5.19 4.21
N LEU A 47 10.42 4.42 3.40
CA LEU A 47 9.98 4.03 2.06
C LEU A 47 8.62 3.32 2.12
N VAL A 48 8.47 2.32 2.98
CA VAL A 48 7.21 1.58 3.18
C VAL A 48 6.10 2.50 3.69
N LEU A 49 6.38 3.39 4.64
CA LEU A 49 5.40 4.35 5.15
C LEU A 49 4.90 5.28 4.03
N THR A 50 5.81 5.85 3.24
CA THR A 50 5.45 6.71 2.12
C THR A 50 4.68 5.94 1.05
N GLY A 51 5.04 4.68 0.79
CA GLY A 51 4.29 3.79 -0.09
C GLY A 51 2.85 3.60 0.38
N TRP A 52 2.63 3.32 1.67
CA TRP A 52 1.27 3.21 2.22
C TRP A 52 0.49 4.53 2.13
N ALA A 53 1.12 5.67 2.39
CA ALA A 53 0.48 6.97 2.22
C ALA A 53 0.10 7.24 0.75
N VAL A 54 0.96 6.88 -0.19
CA VAL A 54 0.67 6.93 -1.63
C VAL A 54 -0.50 6.01 -1.98
N GLN A 55 -0.57 4.79 -1.42
CA GLN A 55 -1.70 3.86 -1.65
C GLN A 55 -3.04 4.46 -1.21
N ILE A 56 -3.09 5.13 -0.05
CA ILE A 56 -4.30 5.78 0.46
C ILE A 56 -4.72 6.92 -0.48
N THR A 57 -3.78 7.85 -0.72
CA THR A 57 -4.07 9.07 -1.49
C THR A 57 -4.47 8.76 -2.93
N SER A 58 -3.73 7.89 -3.62
CA SER A 58 -4.08 7.45 -4.97
C SER A 58 -5.35 6.59 -5.01
N GLY A 59 -5.60 5.76 -4.00
CA GLY A 59 -6.85 4.99 -3.88
C GLY A 59 -8.09 5.87 -3.77
N VAL A 60 -8.03 6.92 -2.93
CA VAL A 60 -9.09 7.92 -2.83
C VAL A 60 -9.25 8.67 -4.15
N LEU A 61 -8.13 9.06 -4.77
CA LEU A 61 -8.16 9.81 -6.02
C LEU A 61 -8.78 9.01 -7.18
N PHE A 62 -8.63 7.68 -7.22
CA PHE A 62 -9.39 6.86 -8.17
C PHE A 62 -10.91 7.02 -8.00
N GLY A 63 -11.40 6.95 -6.76
CA GLY A 63 -12.83 7.14 -6.49
C GLY A 63 -13.32 8.53 -6.89
N VAL A 64 -12.53 9.57 -6.58
CA VAL A 64 -12.86 10.95 -6.94
C VAL A 64 -12.88 11.16 -8.45
N VAL A 65 -11.85 10.71 -9.17
CA VAL A 65 -11.78 10.85 -10.64
C VAL A 65 -12.94 10.09 -11.29
N SER A 66 -13.23 8.86 -10.84
CA SER A 66 -14.38 8.10 -11.34
C SER A 66 -15.70 8.83 -11.10
N TYR A 67 -15.91 9.37 -9.90
CA TYR A 67 -17.15 10.08 -9.57
C TYR A 67 -17.31 11.36 -10.41
N LEU A 68 -16.24 12.14 -10.60
CA LEU A 68 -16.27 13.35 -11.41
C LEU A 68 -16.50 13.05 -12.89
N ALA A 69 -16.03 11.90 -13.38
CA ALA A 69 -16.18 11.49 -14.78
C ALA A 69 -17.58 10.91 -15.08
N TYR A 70 -18.12 10.07 -14.19
CA TYR A 70 -19.34 9.29 -14.45
C TYR A 70 -20.57 9.77 -13.65
N GLY A 71 -20.40 10.66 -12.67
CA GLY A 71 -21.49 11.16 -11.82
C GLY A 71 -22.00 10.17 -10.76
N THR A 72 -21.48 8.94 -10.77
CA THR A 72 -21.82 7.88 -9.83
C THR A 72 -20.56 7.17 -9.35
N LEU A 73 -20.64 6.53 -8.18
CA LEU A 73 -19.60 5.61 -7.74
C LEU A 73 -19.72 4.29 -8.54
N PRO A 74 -18.60 3.56 -8.74
CA PRO A 74 -18.63 2.29 -9.44
C PRO A 74 -19.54 1.30 -8.71
N ASP A 75 -20.38 0.60 -9.47
CA ASP A 75 -21.20 -0.51 -8.96
C ASP A 75 -20.29 -1.72 -8.74
N LEU A 76 -20.03 -2.04 -7.48
CA LEU A 76 -19.10 -3.10 -7.11
C LEU A 76 -19.86 -4.37 -6.75
N SER A 77 -19.47 -5.49 -7.36
CA SER A 77 -19.92 -6.80 -6.91
C SER A 77 -19.55 -7.06 -5.43
N ALA A 78 -20.26 -7.96 -4.76
CA ALA A 78 -19.98 -8.31 -3.36
C ALA A 78 -18.52 -8.79 -3.15
N ILE A 79 -17.94 -9.44 -4.16
CA ILE A 79 -16.53 -9.87 -4.14
C ILE A 79 -15.61 -8.66 -4.22
N ALA A 80 -15.86 -7.74 -5.15
CA ALA A 80 -15.10 -6.50 -5.28
C ALA A 80 -15.16 -5.64 -4.01
N LEU A 81 -16.34 -5.51 -3.40
CA LEU A 81 -16.51 -4.79 -2.14
C LEU A 81 -15.70 -5.44 -1.01
N SER A 82 -15.72 -6.77 -0.90
CA SER A 82 -14.93 -7.52 0.09
C SER A 82 -13.42 -7.33 -0.14
N ALA A 83 -12.98 -7.37 -1.39
CA ALA A 83 -11.59 -7.12 -1.76
C ALA A 83 -11.17 -5.68 -1.44
N LEU A 84 -12.02 -4.69 -1.71
CA LEU A 84 -11.78 -3.29 -1.34
C LEU A 84 -11.62 -3.14 0.17
N ALA A 85 -12.50 -3.76 0.97
CA ALA A 85 -12.42 -3.73 2.43
C ALA A 85 -11.10 -4.33 2.94
N ILE A 86 -10.70 -5.51 2.44
CA ILE A 86 -9.41 -6.14 2.79
C ILE A 86 -8.25 -5.22 2.42
N LYS A 87 -8.28 -4.60 1.24
CA LYS A 87 -7.24 -3.67 0.78
C LYS A 87 -7.14 -2.44 1.70
N ILE A 88 -8.26 -1.86 2.11
CA ILE A 88 -8.31 -0.72 3.03
C ILE A 88 -7.75 -1.10 4.40
N LEU A 89 -8.21 -2.21 4.99
CA LEU A 89 -7.73 -2.69 6.29
C LEU A 89 -6.24 -3.00 6.25
N SER A 90 -5.77 -3.64 5.19
CA SER A 90 -4.33 -3.92 4.98
C SER A 90 -3.52 -2.63 4.91
N THR A 91 -4.05 -1.62 4.23
CA THR A 91 -3.42 -0.31 4.07
C THR A 91 -3.32 0.44 5.40
N ILE A 92 -4.41 0.49 6.18
CA ILE A 92 -4.43 1.14 7.50
C ILE A 92 -3.48 0.40 8.46
N GLY A 93 -3.54 -0.93 8.48
CA GLY A 93 -2.66 -1.76 9.31
C GLY A 93 -1.19 -1.57 8.95
N GLY A 94 -0.87 -1.53 7.66
CA GLY A 94 0.48 -1.35 7.16
C GLY A 94 1.05 0.03 7.46
N LEU A 95 0.26 1.09 7.25
CA LEU A 95 0.61 2.45 7.62
C LEU A 95 0.90 2.54 9.12
N THR A 96 0.00 2.00 9.94
CA THR A 96 0.12 2.01 11.41
C THR A 96 1.37 1.25 11.87
N ALA A 97 1.60 0.04 11.35
CA ALA A 97 2.78 -0.76 11.68
C ALA A 97 4.09 -0.04 11.32
N ALA A 98 4.14 0.63 10.17
CA ALA A 98 5.31 1.41 9.75
C ALA A 98 5.56 2.63 10.66
N ILE A 99 4.50 3.37 11.07
CA ILE A 99 4.61 4.47 12.03
C ILE A 99 5.14 3.97 13.38
N VAL A 100 4.58 2.88 13.89
CA VAL A 100 4.99 2.30 15.18
C VAL A 100 6.45 1.84 15.12
N TYR A 101 6.87 1.21 14.02
CA TYR A 101 8.26 0.85 13.79
C TYR A 101 9.18 2.08 13.77
N LEU A 102 8.82 3.16 13.07
CA LEU A 102 9.65 4.37 12.98
C LEU A 102 9.79 5.11 14.32
N ARG A 103 8.75 5.07 15.17
CA ARG A 103 8.73 5.71 16.49
C ARG A 103 9.57 4.98 17.54
N GLY A 104 9.63 3.64 17.48
CA GLY A 104 10.20 2.85 18.58
C GLY A 104 11.01 1.63 18.19
N GLY A 105 11.13 1.30 16.91
CA GLY A 105 11.74 0.06 16.40
C GLY A 105 13.19 -0.12 16.83
N THR A 106 13.95 0.96 16.98
CA THR A 106 15.36 0.91 17.46
C THR A 106 15.50 0.40 18.90
N ARG A 107 14.44 0.44 19.70
CA ARG A 107 14.45 -0.08 21.08
C ARG A 107 13.97 -1.52 21.17
N TRP A 108 13.54 -2.12 20.07
CA TRP A 108 12.98 -3.47 20.06
C TRP A 108 14.05 -4.53 19.88
N THR A 109 13.78 -5.71 20.44
CA THR A 109 14.54 -6.92 20.18
C THR A 109 14.49 -7.30 18.70
N THR A 110 15.54 -7.96 18.21
CA THR A 110 15.62 -8.43 16.82
C THR A 110 14.40 -9.25 16.37
N PRO A 111 13.87 -10.21 17.18
CA PRO A 111 12.68 -10.96 16.79
C PRO A 111 11.45 -10.08 16.56
N ARG A 112 11.22 -9.06 17.41
CA ARG A 112 10.07 -8.15 17.28
C ARG A 112 10.18 -7.25 16.04
N ARG A 113 11.38 -6.75 15.75
CA ARG A 113 11.63 -6.00 14.50
C ARG A 113 11.32 -6.88 13.29
N ARG A 114 11.86 -8.11 13.26
CA ARG A 114 11.64 -9.07 12.17
C ARG A 114 10.16 -9.45 11.99
N HIS A 115 9.44 -9.69 13.09
CA HIS A 115 8.01 -9.99 13.02
C HIS A 115 7.21 -8.84 12.44
N THR A 116 7.58 -7.59 12.76
CA THR A 116 6.93 -6.40 12.20
C THR A 116 7.15 -6.29 10.69
N TRP A 117 8.34 -6.64 10.21
CA TRP A 117 8.61 -6.70 8.77
C TRP A 117 7.85 -7.81 8.06
N HIS A 118 7.72 -8.99 8.67
CA HIS A 118 6.84 -10.04 8.15
C HIS A 118 5.38 -9.60 8.08
N LEU A 119 4.89 -8.91 9.11
CA LEU A 119 3.55 -8.31 9.10
C LEU A 119 3.40 -7.31 7.95
N LEU A 120 4.35 -6.38 7.79
CA LEU A 120 4.32 -5.39 6.71
C LEU A 120 4.35 -6.05 5.31
N ALA A 121 5.18 -7.08 5.12
CA ALA A 121 5.23 -7.83 3.87
C ALA A 121 3.91 -8.58 3.61
N GLY A 122 3.35 -9.22 4.64
CA GLY A 122 2.07 -9.92 4.55
C GLY A 122 0.90 -8.99 4.21
N LEU A 123 0.81 -7.83 4.87
CA LEU A 123 -0.21 -6.81 4.58
C LEU A 123 -0.04 -6.24 3.17
N GLY A 124 1.20 -6.01 2.73
CA GLY A 124 1.49 -5.57 1.36
C GLY A 124 1.05 -6.60 0.32
N ALA A 125 1.38 -7.88 0.52
CA ALA A 125 0.96 -8.97 -0.36
C ALA A 125 -0.57 -9.14 -0.37
N LEU A 126 -1.22 -9.06 0.80
CA LEU A 126 -2.67 -9.13 0.91
C LEU A 126 -3.36 -7.97 0.17
N ALA A 127 -2.82 -6.75 0.30
CA ALA A 127 -3.33 -5.59 -0.43
C ALA A 127 -3.17 -5.73 -1.95
N LEU A 128 -2.04 -6.28 -2.42
CA LEU A 128 -1.82 -6.58 -3.85
C LEU A 128 -2.78 -7.65 -4.38
N ALA A 129 -2.94 -8.74 -3.64
CA ALA A 129 -3.88 -9.80 -4.02
C ALA A 129 -5.31 -9.25 -4.08
N ALA A 130 -5.74 -8.52 -3.04
CA ALA A 130 -7.04 -7.87 -3.01
C ALA A 130 -7.23 -6.89 -4.18
N ALA A 131 -6.19 -6.14 -4.58
CA ALA A 131 -6.25 -5.25 -5.74
C ALA A 131 -6.49 -6.01 -7.06
N ALA A 132 -5.92 -7.21 -7.22
CA ALA A 132 -6.17 -8.04 -8.40
C ALA A 132 -7.63 -8.51 -8.47
N PHE A 133 -8.19 -8.98 -7.36
CA PHE A 133 -9.61 -9.36 -7.27
C PHE A 133 -10.52 -8.16 -7.49
N LEU A 134 -10.24 -7.02 -6.84
CA LEU A 134 -10.99 -5.79 -7.04
C LEU A 134 -11.05 -5.43 -8.51
N ARG A 135 -9.91 -5.43 -9.23
CA ARG A 135 -9.86 -5.10 -10.66
C ARG A 135 -10.64 -6.06 -11.56
N TRP A 136 -10.68 -7.35 -11.21
CA TRP A 136 -11.36 -8.36 -12.02
C TRP A 136 -12.88 -8.36 -11.83
N PHE A 137 -13.34 -8.01 -10.63
CA PHE A 137 -14.75 -8.07 -10.25
C PHE A 137 -15.43 -6.69 -10.11
N SER A 138 -14.72 -5.62 -10.48
CA SER A 138 -15.21 -4.23 -10.58
C SER A 138 -15.66 -3.89 -11.99
#